data_AF-A0A352NFX1-F1
#
_entry.id   AF-A0A352NFX1-F1
#
_cell.length_a   1.000
_cell.length_b   1.000
_cell.length_c   1.000
_cell.angle_alpha   90.00
_cell.angle_beta   90.00
_cell.angle_gamma   90.00
#
_symmetry.space_group_name_H-M   'P 1'
#
loop_
_entity.id
_entity.type
_entity.pdbx_description
1 polymer ?
#
loop_
_entity_poly.entity_id
_entity_poly.type
_entity_poly.pdbx_seq_one_letter_code
_entity_poly.pdbx_strand_id
1 'polypeptide(L)' 'SQIITDELIFRHLWIGMQYFIGQDVQHATRGITNDTLRDMFTDFVNDELKSFGNITKYGKLKGWFESPPIFQIS' A
#
# COMPACT_ATOMS: atom_id res chain seq x y z
N SER A 1 23.64 -7.49 16.15
CA SER A 1 23.28 -7.72 14.74
C SER A 1 21.77 -7.65 14.63
N GLN A 2 21.18 -6.67 13.93
CA GLN A 2 19.74 -6.69 13.69
C GLN A 2 19.44 -7.78 12.66
N ILE A 3 18.71 -8.81 13.06
CA ILE A 3 18.23 -9.84 12.15
C ILE A 3 17.05 -9.23 11.40
N ILE A 4 17.28 -8.82 10.16
CA ILE A 4 16.20 -8.39 9.27
C ILE A 4 15.48 -9.66 8.81
N THR A 5 14.23 -9.84 9.24
CA THR A 5 13.39 -10.95 8.80
C THR A 5 12.63 -10.57 7.53
N ASP A 6 12.28 -11.56 6.71
CA ASP A 6 11.44 -11.37 5.52
C ASP A 6 10.10 -10.71 5.87
N GLU A 7 9.55 -11.02 7.05
CA GLU A 7 8.34 -10.40 7.58
C GLU A 7 8.53 -8.90 7.86
N LEU A 8 9.67 -8.50 8.45
CA LEU A 8 9.97 -7.09 8.68
C LEU A 8 10.14 -6.32 7.36
N ILE A 9 10.81 -6.92 6.37
CA ILE A 9 10.95 -6.33 5.02
C ILE A 9 9.57 -6.16 4.39
N PHE A 10 8.76 -7.22 4.43
CA PHE A 10 7.39 -7.20 3.91
C PHE A 10 6.57 -6.10 4.56
N ARG A 11 6.60 -5.99 5.89
CA ARG A 11 5.82 -5.00 6.64
C ARG A 11 6.26 -3.57 6.29
N HIS A 12 7.55 -3.36 6.10
CA HIS A 12 8.08 -2.05 5.70
C HIS A 12 7.65 -1.69 4.27
N LEU A 13 7.74 -2.63 3.33
CA LEU A 13 7.26 -2.45 1.95
C LEU A 13 5.76 -2.18 1.93
N TRP A 14 4.99 -2.95 2.70
CA TRP A 14 3.55 -2.80 2.80
C TRP A 14 3.13 -1.40 3.27
N ILE A 15 3.70 -0.93 4.37
CA ILE A 15 3.43 0.41 4.91
C ILE A 15 3.91 1.49 3.93
N GLY A 16 5.08 1.31 3.32
CA GLY A 16 5.61 2.22 2.31
C GLY A 16 4.66 2.38 1.13
N MET A 17 4.15 1.28 0.58
CA MET A 17 3.19 1.31 -0.52
C MET A 17 1.88 2.01 -0.15
N GLN A 18 1.35 1.81 1.07
CA GLN A 18 0.17 2.57 1.54
C GLN A 18 0.42 4.07 1.54
N TYR A 19 1.61 4.47 1.98
CA TYR A 19 2.00 5.88 2.03
C TYR A 19 2.12 6.48 0.63
N PHE A 20 2.80 5.81 -0.29
CA PHE A 20 2.99 6.29 -1.67
C PHE A 20 1.68 6.44 -2.43
N ILE A 21 0.78 5.45 -2.36
CA ILE A 21 -0.57 5.54 -2.94
C ILE A 21 -1.30 6.77 -2.40
N GLY A 22 -1.20 7.04 -1.10
CA GLY A 22 -1.79 8.23 -0.48
C GLY A 22 -1.17 9.55 -0.95
N GLN A 23 0.11 9.57 -1.29
CA GLN A 23 0.74 10.76 -1.89
C GLN A 23 0.30 10.94 -3.34
N ASP A 24 0.30 9.88 -4.14
CA ASP A 24 -0.05 9.95 -5.57
C ASP A 24 -1.51 10.36 -5.77
N VAL A 25 -2.44 9.87 -4.94
CA VAL A 25 -3.84 10.33 -4.93
C VAL A 25 -3.94 11.82 -4.57
N GLN A 26 -3.16 12.29 -3.60
CA GLN A 26 -3.14 13.71 -3.24
C GLN A 26 -2.57 14.57 -4.37
N HIS A 27 -1.53 14.10 -5.06
CA HIS A 27 -0.93 14.78 -6.20
C HIS A 27 -1.90 14.82 -7.40
N ALA A 28 -2.59 13.72 -7.70
CA ALA A 28 -3.65 13.68 -8.70
C ALA A 28 -4.79 14.67 -8.38
N THR A 29 -5.16 14.78 -7.10
CA THR A 29 -6.25 15.68 -6.65
C THR A 29 -5.84 17.14 -6.64
N ARG A 30 -4.57 17.46 -6.32
CA ARG A 30 -4.06 18.84 -6.28
C ARG A 30 -3.54 19.34 -7.63
N GLY A 31 -3.15 18.44 -8.53
CA GLY A 31 -2.66 18.71 -9.88
C GLY A 31 -3.74 19.13 -10.89
N ILE A 32 -4.83 19.77 -10.43
CA ILE A 32 -6.02 20.13 -11.22
C ILE A 32 -5.66 21.09 -12.38
N THR A 33 -4.55 21.82 -12.26
CA THR A 33 -4.12 22.81 -13.26
C THR A 33 -3.49 22.17 -14.51
N ASN A 34 -3.15 20.88 -14.47
CA ASN A 34 -2.53 20.19 -15.59
C ASN A 34 -3.12 18.78 -15.73
N ASP A 35 -4.05 18.65 -16.69
CA ASP A 35 -4.75 17.39 -16.96
C ASP A 35 -3.78 16.24 -17.27
N THR A 36 -2.67 16.51 -17.97
CA THR A 36 -1.64 15.49 -18.25
C THR A 36 -0.96 14.98 -16.99
N LEU A 37 -0.67 15.86 -16.03
CA LEU A 37 -0.09 15.44 -14.74
C LEU A 37 -1.10 14.65 -13.93
N ARG A 38 -2.37 15.06 -13.94
CA ARG A 38 -3.45 14.35 -13.26
C ARG A 38 -3.63 12.94 -13.83
N ASP A 39 -3.61 12.78 -15.16
CA ASP A 39 -3.74 11.48 -15.81
C ASP A 39 -2.52 10.58 -15.48
N MET A 40 -1.31 11.14 -15.51
CA MET A 40 -0.09 10.42 -15.11
C MET A 40 -0.16 9.89 -13.67
N PHE A 41 -0.54 10.73 -12.69
CA PHE A 41 -0.69 10.26 -11.30
C PHE A 41 -1.85 9.26 -11.14
N THR A 42 -2.91 9.40 -11.93
CA THR A 42 -4.02 8.44 -11.92
C THR A 42 -3.57 7.05 -12.41
N ASP A 43 -2.74 7.01 -13.45
CA ASP A 43 -2.16 5.76 -13.94
C ASP A 43 -1.21 5.13 -12.91
N PHE A 44 -0.38 5.93 -12.24
CA PHE A 44 0.48 5.46 -11.15
C PHE A 44 -0.34 4.84 -10.01
N VAL A 45 -1.36 5.53 -9.51
CA VAL A 45 -2.25 4.99 -8.47
C VAL A 45 -2.88 3.66 -8.89
N ASN A 46 -3.33 3.54 -10.14
CA ASN A 46 -3.92 2.31 -10.64
C ASN A 46 -2.94 1.12 -10.63
N ASP A 47 -1.70 1.35 -11.04
CA ASP A 47 -0.67 0.30 -11.06
C ASP A 47 -0.12 -0.01 -9.65
N GLU A 48 0.01 1.00 -8.80
CA GLU A 48 0.33 0.82 -7.39
C GLU A 48 -0.75 0.01 -6.67
N LEU A 49 -2.04 0.27 -6.91
CA LEU A 49 -3.15 -0.49 -6.32
C LEU A 49 -3.15 -1.97 -6.75
N LYS A 50 -2.82 -2.27 -8.01
CA LYS A 50 -2.66 -3.65 -8.47
C LYS A 50 -1.51 -4.35 -7.74
N SER A 51 -0.36 -3.68 -7.65
CA SER A 51 0.83 -4.18 -6.97
C SER A 51 0.59 -4.38 -5.48
N PHE A 52 -0.11 -3.43 -4.86
CA PHE A 52 -0.58 -3.46 -3.49
C PHE A 52 -1.49 -4.66 -3.23
N GLY A 53 -2.44 -4.92 -4.11
CA GLY A 53 -3.28 -6.12 -4.03
C GLY A 53 -2.47 -7.41 -4.05
N ASN A 54 -1.43 -7.50 -4.88
CA ASN A 54 -0.57 -8.67 -4.98
C ASN A 54 0.28 -8.89 -3.73
N ILE A 55 0.91 -7.84 -3.20
CA ILE A 55 1.68 -7.94 -1.96
C ILE A 55 0.76 -8.25 -0.76
N THR A 56 -0.47 -7.72 -0.72
CA THR A 56 -1.46 -8.08 0.30
C THR A 56 -1.75 -9.58 0.25
N LYS A 57 -1.99 -10.13 -0.94
CA LYS A 57 -2.24 -11.57 -1.10
C LYS A 57 -1.03 -12.39 -0.63
N TYR A 58 0.17 -11.95 -0.96
CA TYR A 58 1.41 -12.59 -0.52
C TYR A 58 1.54 -12.63 1.01
N GLY A 59 1.35 -11.50 1.70
CA GLY A 59 1.41 -11.47 3.16
C GLY A 59 0.31 -12.30 3.83
N LYS A 60 -0.88 -12.38 3.23
CA LYS A 60 -1.98 -13.25 3.71
C LYS A 60 -1.61 -14.73 3.61
N LEU A 61 -1.02 -15.14 2.49
CA LEU A 61 -0.56 -16.52 2.29
C LEU A 61 0.55 -16.91 3.28
N LYS A 62 1.41 -15.96 3.65
CA LYS A 62 2.49 -16.17 4.62
C LYS A 62 2.05 -16.07 6.08
N GLY A 63 0.84 -15.60 6.35
CA GLY A 63 0.34 -15.40 7.72
C GLY A 63 0.96 -14.20 8.45
N TRP A 64 1.55 -13.25 7.72
CA TRP A 64 2.22 -12.08 8.29
C TRP A 64 1.29 -10.92 8.66
N PHE A 65 0.00 -11.05 8.36
CA PHE A 65 -1.01 -10.14 8.87
C PHE A 65 -1.52 -10.69 10.19
N GLU A 66 -1.23 -9.99 11.29
CA GLU A 66 -1.89 -10.23 12.56
C GLU A 66 -3.40 -10.04 12.36
N SER A 67 -4.18 -11.07 12.70
CA SER A 67 -5.63 -10.91 12.78
C SER A 67 -5.90 -9.97 13.97
N PRO A 68 -6.53 -8.79 13.76
CA PRO A 68 -6.95 -7.99 14.89
C PRO A 68 -7.88 -8.83 15.79
N PRO A 69 -7.87 -8.59 17.11
CA PRO A 69 -8.77 -9.30 18.01
C PRO A 69 -10.21 -9.02 17.57
N ILE A 70 -10.94 -10.09 17.26
CA ILE A 70 -12.35 -10.01 16.91
C ILE A 70 -13.09 -9.65 18.20
N PHE A 71 -13.45 -8.39 18.36
CA PHE A 71 -14.33 -7.96 19.44
C PHE A 71 -15.70 -8.61 19.21
N GLN A 72 -15.95 -9.73 19.91
CA GLN A 72 -17.29 -10.24 20.10
C GLN A 72 -17.93 -9.41 21.19
N ILE A 73 -18.87 -8.55 20.81
CA ILE A 73 -19.75 -7.87 21.75
C ILE A 73 -20.72 -8.95 22.23
N SER A 74 -20.49 -9.46 23.44
CA SER A 74 -21.41 -10.32 24.20
C SER A 74 -22.56 -9.51 24.78
#